data_AF-A0A553QH78-F1
#
_entry.id   AF-A0A553QH78-F1
#
_cell.length_a   1.000
_cell.length_b   1.000
_cell.length_c   1.000
_cell.angle_alpha   90.00
_cell.angle_beta   90.00
_cell.angle_gamma   90.00
#
_symmetry.space_group_name_H-M   'P 1'
#
loop_
_entity.id
_entity.type
_entity.pdbx_description
1 polymer ?
#
loop_
_entity_poly.entity_id
_entity_poly.type
_entity_poly.pdbx_seq_one_letter_code
_entity_poly.pdbx_strand_id
1 'polypeptide(L)'
;AEMMGHPDLQPECDVKLLEPLLPEMVVNDLLGKYLKTFNSNITGWLRKALETDKKDWQKETEPEADQDGYYQTTLPAIVFQMFEQNLQVAVQINEIFREEVLTVCLKQMNLFLKRYREEANSYKEEHLKDRQLPQCYVQYMIAIINNCQTFKESINSLKRKYSKSAEASQDDGTIDKLLDEVANEGCQFLLDEVFLDLEHHLTELLTRKWLTGSHAVDTICVTVEDYFNDFAKIKKPYNEKMTKDAHHRVVVEYLKAVMHKRISFKNAEERKEGAERMIKEADQFKFLFKKLSAGDETDRLCDSISAIAEVFKLTDPALLYLEVSTLVSKYPDIRSRYSWLASNQATPAQVPVLFTANG
;
A
#
# COMPACT_ATOMS: atom_id res chain seq x y z
N ALA A 1 -10.41 38.77 31.95
CA ALA A 1 -9.07 38.71 32.56
C ALA A 1 -9.24 38.21 33.99
N GLU A 2 -8.42 37.24 34.41
CA GLU A 2 -8.53 36.62 35.74
C GLU A 2 -7.57 37.27 36.74
N MET A 3 -7.96 37.28 38.01
CA MET A 3 -7.13 37.73 39.15
C MET A 3 -6.52 39.12 38.91
N MET A 4 -5.19 39.27 38.97
CA MET A 4 -4.49 40.53 38.82
C MET A 4 -4.70 41.21 37.46
N GLY A 5 -5.14 40.48 36.43
CA GLY A 5 -5.47 41.07 35.13
C GLY A 5 -6.82 41.80 35.09
N HIS A 6 -7.61 41.79 36.17
CA HIS A 6 -8.95 42.38 36.21
C HIS A 6 -8.90 43.92 36.05
N PRO A 7 -9.75 44.53 35.18
CA PRO A 7 -9.72 45.97 34.93
C PRO A 7 -9.85 46.84 36.19
N ASP A 8 -10.68 46.41 37.13
CA ASP A 8 -10.96 47.15 38.38
C ASP A 8 -9.74 47.29 39.30
N LEU A 9 -8.70 46.47 39.12
CA LEU A 9 -7.46 46.53 39.90
C LEU A 9 -6.42 47.50 39.32
N GLN A 10 -6.60 47.93 38.06
CA GLN A 10 -5.67 48.84 37.37
C GLN A 10 -5.43 50.18 38.09
N PRO A 11 -6.42 50.80 38.77
CA PRO A 11 -6.20 52.05 39.49
C PRO A 11 -5.34 51.87 40.76
N GLU A 12 -5.33 50.69 41.35
CA GLU A 12 -4.70 50.42 42.65
C GLU A 12 -3.38 49.65 42.55
N CYS A 13 -3.17 48.89 41.48
CA CYS A 13 -1.99 48.07 41.30
C CYS A 13 -1.55 48.03 39.84
N ASP A 14 -0.34 48.51 39.55
CA ASP A 14 0.29 48.28 38.26
C ASP A 14 0.91 46.87 38.24
N VAL A 15 0.17 45.95 37.62
CA VAL A 15 0.55 44.54 37.45
C VAL A 15 1.91 44.39 36.76
N LYS A 16 2.34 45.38 35.96
CA LYS A 16 3.63 45.35 35.25
C LYS A 16 4.83 45.53 36.18
N LEU A 17 4.62 46.06 37.39
CA LEU A 17 5.68 46.27 38.38
C LEU A 17 5.83 45.09 39.35
N LEU A 18 4.94 44.09 39.28
CA LEU A 18 5.00 42.92 40.13
C LEU A 18 5.98 41.89 39.58
N GLU A 19 6.76 41.30 40.47
CA GLU A 19 7.62 40.16 40.14
C GLU A 19 6.78 38.88 39.96
N PRO A 20 7.24 37.93 39.13
CA PRO A 20 6.58 36.63 38.98
C PRO A 20 6.45 35.89 40.32
N LEU A 21 5.34 35.17 40.52
CA LEU A 21 5.09 34.38 41.73
C LEU A 21 6.15 33.31 42.01
N LEU A 22 6.77 32.78 40.94
CA LEU A 22 7.82 31.78 41.02
C LEU A 22 9.05 32.25 40.23
N PRO A 23 10.28 32.00 40.73
CA PRO A 23 11.49 32.22 39.95
C PRO A 23 11.50 31.40 38.67
N GLU A 24 12.04 31.96 37.58
CA GLU A 24 12.08 31.32 36.27
C GLU A 24 12.74 29.93 36.29
N MET A 25 13.82 29.77 37.06
CA MET A 25 14.50 28.47 37.25
C MET A 25 13.55 27.40 37.81
N VAL A 26 12.68 27.77 38.77
CA VAL A 26 11.71 26.84 39.36
C VAL A 26 10.62 26.49 38.34
N VAL A 27 10.17 27.46 37.55
CA VAL A 27 9.19 27.22 36.47
C VAL A 27 9.77 26.24 35.44
N ASN A 28 10.99 26.47 34.96
CA ASN A 28 11.65 25.59 33.99
C ASN A 28 11.82 24.16 34.53
N ASP A 29 12.18 24.00 35.81
CA ASP A 29 12.27 22.70 36.47
C ASP A 29 10.90 21.98 36.54
N LEU A 30 9.83 22.72 36.83
CA LEU A 30 8.47 22.17 36.88
C LEU A 30 7.99 21.74 35.49
N LEU A 31 8.23 22.56 34.46
CA LEU A 31 7.87 22.23 33.07
C LEU A 31 8.69 21.03 32.57
N GLY A 32 9.99 20.96 32.87
CA GLY A 32 10.82 19.80 32.54
C GLY A 32 10.32 18.51 33.21
N LYS A 33 9.94 18.58 34.50
CA LYS A 33 9.34 17.44 35.22
C LYS A 33 7.99 17.03 34.62
N TYR A 34 7.17 18.00 34.21
CA TYR A 34 5.92 17.72 33.51
C TYR A 34 6.20 16.97 32.20
N LEU A 35 7.07 17.49 31.33
CA LEU A 35 7.37 16.87 30.03
C LEU A 35 7.88 15.44 30.18
N LYS A 36 8.76 15.19 31.18
CA LYS A 36 9.24 13.83 31.47
C LYS A 36 8.10 12.89 31.87
N THR A 37 7.21 13.35 32.73
CA THR A 37 6.04 12.57 33.18
C THR A 37 5.07 12.33 32.03
N PHE A 38 4.77 13.37 31.26
CA PHE A 38 3.93 13.32 30.06
C PHE A 38 4.47 12.31 29.05
N ASN A 39 5.77 12.38 28.73
CA ASN A 39 6.43 11.45 27.81
C ASN A 39 6.36 9.98 28.26
N SER A 40 6.44 9.72 29.57
CA SER A 40 6.26 8.36 30.10
C SER A 40 4.80 7.90 29.96
N ASN A 41 3.85 8.76 30.33
CA ASN A 41 2.42 8.45 30.32
C ASN A 41 1.91 8.19 28.90
N ILE A 42 2.28 9.05 27.95
CA ILE A 42 1.87 8.94 26.55
C ILE A 42 2.40 7.65 25.92
N THR A 43 3.63 7.26 26.24
CA THR A 43 4.25 6.01 25.75
C THR A 43 3.43 4.80 26.21
N GLY A 44 3.06 4.75 27.49
CA GLY A 44 2.27 3.66 28.06
C GLY A 44 0.83 3.64 27.53
N TRP A 45 0.25 4.82 27.32
CA TRP A 45 -1.10 4.95 26.80
C TRP A 45 -1.21 4.51 25.34
N LEU A 46 -0.30 4.97 24.47
CA LEU A 46 -0.26 4.58 23.06
C LEU A 46 -0.08 3.07 22.89
N ARG A 47 0.71 2.44 23.76
CA ARG A 47 0.84 0.97 23.78
C ARG A 47 -0.50 0.29 24.07
N LYS A 48 -1.23 0.74 25.10
CA LYS A 48 -2.54 0.17 25.46
C LYS A 48 -3.59 0.40 24.38
N ALA A 49 -3.56 1.56 23.72
CA ALA A 49 -4.45 1.86 22.60
C ALA A 49 -4.21 0.86 21.45
N LEU A 50 -2.94 0.62 21.09
CA LEU A 50 -2.58 -0.38 20.09
C LEU A 50 -2.99 -1.80 20.49
N GLU A 51 -2.73 -2.21 21.74
CA GLU A 51 -3.15 -3.53 22.25
C GLU A 51 -4.67 -3.72 22.19
N THR A 52 -5.45 -2.65 22.33
CA THR A 52 -6.91 -2.68 22.20
C THR A 52 -7.31 -2.82 20.73
N ASP A 53 -6.71 -2.03 19.85
CA ASP A 53 -6.95 -2.12 18.40
C ASP A 53 -6.64 -3.52 17.85
N LYS A 54 -5.52 -4.11 18.28
CA LYS A 54 -5.15 -5.49 17.93
C LYS A 54 -6.21 -6.53 18.31
N LYS A 55 -6.90 -6.35 19.43
CA LYS A 55 -7.99 -7.26 19.83
C LYS A 55 -9.18 -7.11 18.91
N ASP A 56 -9.42 -5.90 18.39
CA ASP A 56 -10.49 -5.68 17.43
C ASP A 56 -10.22 -6.43 16.13
N TRP A 57 -8.96 -6.51 15.67
CA TRP A 57 -8.59 -7.25 14.45
C TRP A 57 -8.88 -8.75 14.50
N GLN A 58 -9.12 -9.30 15.69
CA GLN A 58 -9.43 -10.71 15.92
C GLN A 58 -10.93 -10.98 16.03
N LYS A 59 -11.78 -9.96 15.87
CA LYS A 59 -13.24 -10.12 15.89
C LYS A 59 -13.73 -10.84 14.63
N GLU A 60 -14.85 -11.54 14.77
CA GLU A 60 -15.58 -12.20 13.68
C GLU A 60 -16.55 -11.24 12.96
N THR A 61 -16.56 -9.97 13.34
CA THR A 61 -17.38 -8.92 12.74
C THR A 61 -16.52 -7.95 11.98
N GLU A 62 -17.03 -7.44 10.86
CA GLU A 62 -16.33 -6.42 10.07
C GLU A 62 -16.05 -5.15 10.90
N PRO A 63 -14.93 -4.44 10.61
CA PRO A 63 -14.67 -3.13 11.18
C PRO A 63 -15.76 -2.12 10.83
N GLU A 64 -15.85 -1.07 11.63
CA GLU A 64 -16.75 0.05 11.35
C GLU A 64 -16.35 0.75 10.04
N ALA A 65 -17.35 1.31 9.34
CA ALA A 65 -17.13 2.11 8.15
C ALA A 65 -17.39 3.60 8.43
N ASP A 66 -16.65 4.49 7.77
CA ASP A 66 -16.93 5.92 7.80
C ASP A 66 -18.19 6.29 6.98
N GLN A 67 -18.48 7.60 6.90
CA GLN A 67 -19.68 8.10 6.20
C GLN A 67 -19.67 7.77 4.70
N ASP A 68 -18.48 7.58 4.12
CA ASP A 68 -18.29 7.22 2.72
C ASP A 68 -18.18 5.70 2.53
N GLY A 69 -18.30 4.94 3.62
CA GLY A 69 -18.30 3.49 3.62
C GLY A 69 -16.91 2.86 3.62
N TYR A 70 -15.84 3.58 3.94
CA TYR A 70 -14.48 3.04 4.07
C TYR A 70 -14.24 2.45 5.45
N TYR A 71 -13.68 1.24 5.53
CA TYR A 71 -13.39 0.60 6.80
C TYR A 71 -12.32 1.35 7.59
N GLN A 72 -12.51 1.48 8.89
CA GLN A 72 -11.58 2.11 9.81
C GLN A 72 -11.73 1.53 11.21
N THR A 73 -10.69 1.65 12.03
CA THR A 73 -10.83 1.38 13.46
C THR A 73 -10.91 2.70 14.22
N THR A 74 -11.22 2.64 15.52
CA THR A 74 -11.30 3.84 16.36
C THR A 74 -9.92 4.39 16.75
N LEU A 75 -8.84 3.65 16.47
CA LEU A 75 -7.48 3.96 16.93
C LEU A 75 -7.00 5.36 16.49
N PRO A 76 -7.15 5.81 15.23
CA PRO A 76 -6.72 7.15 14.84
C PRO A 76 -7.42 8.26 15.63
N ALA A 77 -8.74 8.14 15.82
CA ALA A 77 -9.54 9.12 16.56
C ALA A 77 -9.12 9.17 18.04
N ILE A 78 -8.93 7.99 18.65
CA ILE A 78 -8.49 7.84 20.05
C ILE A 78 -7.12 8.49 20.26
N VAL A 79 -6.13 8.20 19.39
CA VAL A 79 -4.78 8.77 19.46
C VAL A 79 -4.81 10.29 19.26
N PHE A 80 -5.55 10.76 18.25
CA PHE A 80 -5.69 12.20 17.97
C PHE A 80 -6.30 12.94 19.15
N GLN A 81 -7.40 12.44 19.71
CA GLN A 81 -8.06 13.07 20.86
C GLN A 81 -7.13 13.17 22.07
N MET A 82 -6.34 12.14 22.33
CA MET A 82 -5.39 12.15 23.43
C MET A 82 -4.27 13.19 23.22
N PHE A 83 -3.72 13.31 22.02
CA PHE A 83 -2.74 14.37 21.71
C PHE A 83 -3.36 15.76 21.82
N GLU A 84 -4.54 15.96 21.23
CA GLU A 84 -5.29 17.21 21.24
C GLU A 84 -5.55 17.71 22.67
N GLN A 85 -6.03 16.85 23.57
CA GLN A 85 -6.31 17.22 24.96
C GLN A 85 -5.05 17.68 25.70
N ASN A 86 -3.92 17.00 25.53
CA ASN A 86 -2.66 17.40 26.17
C ASN A 86 -2.10 18.71 25.60
N LEU A 87 -2.27 18.93 24.29
CA LEU A 87 -1.88 20.18 23.64
C LEU A 87 -2.77 21.36 24.07
N GLN A 88 -4.07 21.14 24.29
CA GLN A 88 -4.96 22.15 24.85
C GLN A 88 -4.54 22.61 26.25
N VAL A 89 -4.10 21.68 27.10
CA VAL A 89 -3.53 22.02 28.42
C VAL A 89 -2.25 22.85 28.26
N ALA A 90 -1.38 22.45 27.33
CA ALA A 90 -0.11 23.15 27.10
C ALA A 90 -0.30 24.60 26.60
N VAL A 91 -1.34 24.86 25.78
CA VAL A 91 -1.70 26.22 25.32
C VAL A 91 -2.01 27.17 26.48
N GLN A 92 -2.59 26.67 27.58
CA GLN A 92 -2.95 27.49 28.73
C GLN A 92 -1.72 27.95 29.54
N ILE A 93 -0.56 27.31 29.35
CA ILE A 93 0.66 27.59 30.12
C ILE A 93 1.46 28.68 29.42
N ASN A 94 2.06 28.37 28.26
CA ASN A 94 2.70 29.34 27.38
C ASN A 94 3.00 28.72 26.01
N GLU A 95 3.40 29.56 25.05
CA GLU A 95 3.62 29.13 23.67
C GLU A 95 4.84 28.23 23.48
N ILE A 96 5.91 28.42 24.25
CA ILE A 96 7.14 27.63 24.15
C ILE A 96 6.84 26.19 24.57
N PHE A 97 6.18 26.05 25.71
CA PHE A 97 5.82 24.76 26.29
C PHE A 97 4.87 23.96 25.39
N ARG A 98 3.93 24.63 24.73
CA ARG A 98 3.05 24.02 23.71
C ARG A 98 3.86 23.37 22.59
N GLU A 99 4.91 24.04 22.10
CA GLU A 99 5.78 23.49 21.04
C GLU A 99 6.62 22.31 21.52
N GLU A 100 7.08 22.34 22.78
CA GLU A 100 7.78 21.20 23.40
C GLU A 100 6.86 19.98 23.52
N VAL A 101 5.60 20.18 23.96
CA VAL A 101 4.59 19.10 24.03
C VAL A 101 4.29 18.54 22.64
N LEU A 102 4.10 19.41 21.64
CA LEU A 102 3.88 18.97 20.25
C LEU A 102 5.06 18.13 19.74
N THR A 103 6.29 18.57 20.00
CA THR A 103 7.50 17.83 19.64
C THR A 103 7.54 16.45 20.30
N VAL A 104 7.15 16.34 21.56
CA VAL A 104 7.04 15.05 22.26
C VAL A 104 5.97 14.17 21.61
N CYS A 105 4.78 14.70 21.29
CA CYS A 105 3.71 13.95 20.62
C CYS A 105 4.17 13.38 19.27
N LEU A 106 4.83 14.18 18.43
CA LEU A 106 5.31 13.73 17.12
C LEU A 106 6.41 12.66 17.23
N LYS A 107 7.35 12.82 18.18
CA LYS A 107 8.36 11.79 18.47
C LYS A 107 7.72 10.48 18.93
N GLN A 108 6.71 10.55 19.78
CA GLN A 108 5.99 9.39 20.28
C GLN A 108 5.15 8.72 19.20
N MET A 109 4.59 9.52 18.28
CA MET A 109 3.90 9.01 17.10
C MET A 109 4.84 8.20 16.20
N ASN A 110 6.06 8.68 15.96
CA ASN A 110 7.07 7.91 15.22
C ASN A 110 7.37 6.54 15.85
N LEU A 111 7.51 6.48 17.18
CA LEU A 111 7.74 5.22 17.90
C LEU A 111 6.52 4.30 17.86
N PHE A 112 5.33 4.88 17.98
CA PHE A 112 4.06 4.15 17.89
C PHE A 112 3.88 3.55 16.50
N LEU A 113 4.12 4.29 15.42
CA LEU A 113 3.95 3.81 14.04
C LEU A 113 4.90 2.67 13.69
N LYS A 114 6.13 2.68 14.21
CA LYS A 114 7.04 1.54 14.07
C LYS A 114 6.46 0.27 14.68
N ARG A 115 5.90 0.37 15.89
CA ARG A 115 5.20 -0.76 16.53
C ARG A 115 3.93 -1.14 15.76
N TYR A 116 3.16 -0.16 15.29
CA TYR A 116 1.96 -0.41 14.48
C TYR A 116 2.26 -1.26 13.25
N ARG A 117 3.36 -0.93 12.55
CA ARG A 117 3.87 -1.72 11.42
C ARG A 117 4.27 -3.13 11.83
N GLU A 118 5.03 -3.29 12.91
CA GLU A 118 5.43 -4.61 13.43
C GLU A 118 4.21 -5.48 13.75
N GLU A 119 3.17 -4.89 14.33
CA GLU A 119 1.94 -5.59 14.69
C GLU A 119 1.09 -5.95 13.47
N ALA A 120 1.00 -5.08 12.46
CA ALA A 120 0.36 -5.39 11.18
C ALA A 120 1.08 -6.53 10.44
N ASN A 121 2.42 -6.55 10.49
CA ASN A 121 3.22 -7.66 9.97
C ASN A 121 2.93 -8.96 10.75
N SER A 122 2.94 -8.91 12.09
CA SER A 122 2.61 -10.08 12.91
C SER A 122 1.21 -10.62 12.63
N TYR A 123 0.24 -9.73 12.42
CA TYR A 123 -1.13 -10.09 12.07
C TYR A 123 -1.21 -10.88 10.75
N LYS A 124 -0.51 -10.41 9.72
CA LYS A 124 -0.34 -11.13 8.46
C LYS A 124 0.35 -12.48 8.65
N GLU A 125 1.44 -12.55 9.41
CA GLU A 125 2.15 -13.82 9.67
C GLU A 125 1.31 -14.83 10.47
N GLU A 126 0.41 -14.36 11.34
CA GLU A 126 -0.55 -15.22 12.02
C GLU A 126 -1.60 -15.76 11.06
N HIS A 127 -2.16 -14.92 10.19
CA HIS A 127 -3.11 -15.33 9.17
C HIS A 127 -2.52 -16.36 8.19
N LEU A 128 -1.25 -16.22 7.79
CA LEU A 128 -0.61 -17.18 6.89
C LEU A 128 -0.43 -18.58 7.50
N LYS A 129 -0.55 -18.74 8.82
CA LYS A 129 -0.54 -20.07 9.48
C LYS A 129 -1.85 -20.81 9.28
N ASP A 130 -2.97 -20.07 9.23
CA ASP A 130 -4.30 -20.58 8.96
C ASP A 130 -5.11 -19.47 8.27
N ARG A 131 -5.20 -19.56 6.93
CA ARG A 131 -5.87 -18.55 6.10
C ARG A 131 -7.39 -18.48 6.31
N GLN A 132 -7.97 -19.31 7.17
CA GLN A 132 -9.37 -19.17 7.59
C GLN A 132 -9.53 -18.24 8.80
N LEU A 133 -8.42 -17.89 9.46
CA LEU A 133 -8.41 -17.10 10.70
C LEU A 133 -7.44 -15.91 10.62
N PRO A 134 -7.80 -14.75 11.17
CA PRO A 134 -9.14 -14.40 11.63
C PRO A 134 -10.12 -14.25 10.45
N GLN A 135 -11.41 -14.47 10.71
CA GLN A 135 -12.44 -14.51 9.66
C GLN A 135 -12.53 -13.20 8.86
N CYS A 136 -12.30 -12.05 9.51
CA CYS A 136 -12.36 -10.73 8.90
C CYS A 136 -10.96 -10.16 8.57
N TYR A 137 -9.98 -11.02 8.26
CA TYR A 137 -8.60 -10.61 7.97
C TYR A 137 -8.51 -9.51 6.91
N VAL A 138 -9.18 -9.72 5.77
CA VAL A 138 -9.17 -8.77 4.65
C VAL A 138 -9.73 -7.42 5.09
N GLN A 139 -10.88 -7.41 5.74
CA GLN A 139 -11.54 -6.17 6.15
C GLN A 139 -10.72 -5.39 7.19
N TYR A 140 -10.12 -6.06 8.17
CA TYR A 140 -9.26 -5.40 9.15
C TYR A 140 -7.93 -4.92 8.56
N MET A 141 -7.35 -5.65 7.61
CA MET A 141 -6.17 -5.16 6.88
C MET A 141 -6.50 -3.89 6.06
N ILE A 142 -7.69 -3.83 5.43
CA ILE A 142 -8.19 -2.61 4.80
C ILE A 142 -8.33 -1.47 5.81
N ALA A 143 -8.87 -1.73 7.00
CA ALA A 143 -8.99 -0.74 8.06
C ALA A 143 -7.61 -0.21 8.52
N ILE A 144 -6.61 -1.09 8.65
CA ILE A 144 -5.22 -0.70 8.97
C ILE A 144 -4.64 0.24 7.90
N ILE A 145 -4.86 -0.06 6.62
CA ILE A 145 -4.43 0.80 5.50
C ILE A 145 -5.12 2.17 5.59
N ASN A 146 -6.44 2.20 5.79
CA ASN A 146 -7.22 3.44 5.86
C ASN A 146 -6.92 4.27 7.11
N ASN A 147 -6.58 3.62 8.23
CA ASN A 147 -6.12 4.29 9.43
C ASN A 147 -4.87 5.14 9.15
N CYS A 148 -3.98 4.70 8.25
CA CYS A 148 -2.77 5.45 7.89
C CYS A 148 -3.11 6.81 7.27
N GLN A 149 -4.10 6.84 6.38
CA GLN A 149 -4.61 8.09 5.79
C GLN A 149 -5.21 9.00 6.88
N THR A 150 -6.02 8.42 7.77
CA THR A 150 -6.66 9.16 8.87
C THR A 150 -5.63 9.73 9.86
N PHE A 151 -4.57 8.99 10.15
CA PHE A 151 -3.44 9.47 10.94
C PHE A 151 -2.73 10.65 10.26
N LYS A 152 -2.49 10.57 8.95
CA LYS A 152 -1.86 11.63 8.17
C LYS A 152 -2.64 12.94 8.29
N GLU A 153 -3.95 12.87 8.09
CA GLU A 153 -4.87 14.02 8.21
C GLU A 153 -4.90 14.57 9.64
N SER A 154 -4.98 13.69 10.63
CA SER A 154 -4.99 14.03 12.06
C SER A 154 -3.72 14.75 12.50
N ILE A 155 -2.55 14.23 12.11
CA ILE A 155 -1.25 14.81 12.46
C ILE A 155 -1.06 16.17 11.78
N ASN A 156 -1.46 16.28 10.51
CA ASN A 156 -1.41 17.55 9.79
C ASN A 156 -2.38 18.59 10.39
N SER A 157 -3.53 18.16 10.90
CA SER A 157 -4.44 19.01 11.67
C SER A 157 -3.78 19.54 12.95
N LEU A 158 -3.17 18.67 13.76
CA LEU A 158 -2.45 19.06 14.98
C LEU A 158 -1.32 20.06 14.68
N LYS A 159 -0.48 19.77 13.68
CA LYS A 159 0.62 20.65 13.28
C LYS A 159 0.12 22.04 12.89
N ARG A 160 -0.90 22.13 12.04
CA ARG A 160 -1.49 23.42 11.63
C ARG A 160 -2.04 24.23 12.80
N LYS A 161 -2.57 23.56 13.83
CA LYS A 161 -3.19 24.21 14.99
C LYS A 161 -2.17 24.65 16.05
N TYR A 162 -1.10 23.89 16.26
CA TYR A 162 -0.20 24.08 17.41
C TYR A 162 1.24 24.48 17.07
N SER A 163 1.67 24.36 15.80
CA SER A 163 3.00 24.78 15.35
C SER A 163 3.01 26.26 14.92
N LYS A 164 4.09 26.99 15.24
CA LYS A 164 4.35 28.35 14.71
C LYS A 164 5.10 28.37 13.39
N SER A 165 5.93 27.35 13.14
CA SER A 165 6.71 27.25 11.90
C SER A 165 5.95 26.46 10.85
N ALA A 166 5.91 27.00 9.63
CA ALA A 166 5.45 26.30 8.43
C ALA A 166 6.51 25.35 7.86
N GLU A 167 7.73 25.35 8.42
CA GLU A 167 8.81 24.48 7.96
C GLU A 167 8.61 23.05 8.46
N ALA A 168 8.63 22.09 7.53
CA ALA A 168 8.57 20.66 7.84
C ALA A 168 9.82 20.26 8.65
N SER A 169 9.60 19.71 9.85
CA SER A 169 10.68 19.14 10.66
C SER A 169 11.13 17.79 10.10
N GLN A 170 12.35 17.32 10.44
CA GLN A 170 12.79 15.97 10.05
C GLN A 170 11.86 14.87 10.57
N ASP A 171 11.21 15.09 11.71
CA ASP A 171 10.22 14.17 12.27
C ASP A 171 8.95 14.08 11.39
N ASP A 172 8.64 15.13 10.62
CA ASP A 172 7.49 15.21 9.72
C ASP A 172 7.61 14.22 8.55
N GLY A 173 8.69 14.34 7.77
CA GLY A 173 8.95 13.44 6.65
C GLY A 173 9.13 11.98 7.09
N THR A 174 9.53 11.75 8.35
CA THR A 174 9.64 10.39 8.91
C THR A 174 8.28 9.77 9.20
N ILE A 175 7.33 10.53 9.75
CA ILE A 175 5.97 10.06 10.04
C ILE A 175 5.26 9.69 8.74
N ASP A 176 5.26 10.61 7.76
CA ASP A 176 4.57 10.40 6.48
C ASP A 176 5.12 9.17 5.76
N LYS A 177 6.45 9.02 5.76
CA LYS A 177 7.11 7.84 5.18
C LYS A 177 6.70 6.55 5.89
N LEU A 178 6.66 6.53 7.23
CA LEU A 178 6.26 5.34 7.99
C LEU A 178 4.79 4.96 7.74
N LEU A 179 3.89 5.94 7.67
CA LEU A 179 2.49 5.72 7.33
C LEU A 179 2.34 5.13 5.93
N ASP A 180 3.06 5.69 4.96
CA ASP A 180 3.07 5.16 3.59
C ASP A 180 3.69 3.76 3.53
N GLU A 181 4.74 3.48 4.31
CA GLU A 181 5.32 2.12 4.42
C GLU A 181 4.29 1.12 4.93
N VAL A 182 3.57 1.42 6.03
CA VAL A 182 2.54 0.53 6.59
C VAL A 182 1.41 0.28 5.59
N ALA A 183 0.88 1.35 4.98
CA ALA A 183 -0.21 1.25 4.03
C ALA A 183 0.18 0.45 2.77
N ASN A 184 1.38 0.70 2.23
CA ASN A 184 1.88 -0.03 1.07
C ASN A 184 2.14 -1.51 1.38
N GLU A 185 2.69 -1.83 2.55
CA GLU A 185 2.87 -3.22 3.00
C GLU A 185 1.53 -3.93 3.16
N GLY A 186 0.55 -3.28 3.82
CA GLY A 186 -0.81 -3.82 3.93
C GLY A 186 -1.43 -4.11 2.56
N CYS A 187 -1.28 -3.21 1.59
CA CYS A 187 -1.72 -3.46 0.20
C CYS A 187 -1.03 -4.68 -0.42
N GLN A 188 0.29 -4.84 -0.20
CA GLN A 188 1.00 -6.01 -0.70
C GLN A 188 0.54 -7.30 -0.03
N PHE A 189 0.24 -7.28 1.27
CA PHE A 189 -0.29 -8.46 1.99
C PHE A 189 -1.65 -8.89 1.43
N LEU A 190 -2.52 -7.94 1.14
CA LEU A 190 -3.80 -8.21 0.49
C LEU A 190 -3.62 -8.76 -0.93
N LEU A 191 -2.70 -8.20 -1.71
CA LEU A 191 -2.38 -8.74 -3.04
C LEU A 191 -1.79 -10.15 -2.95
N ASP A 192 -0.90 -10.42 -2.00
CA ASP A 192 -0.36 -11.76 -1.81
C ASP A 192 -1.47 -12.79 -1.54
N GLU A 193 -2.47 -12.43 -0.73
CA GLU A 193 -3.65 -13.27 -0.48
C GLU A 193 -4.39 -13.62 -1.78
N VAL A 194 -4.65 -12.63 -2.64
CA VAL A 194 -5.25 -12.87 -3.97
C VAL A 194 -4.38 -13.84 -4.78
N PHE A 195 -3.08 -13.61 -4.84
CA PHE A 195 -2.19 -14.41 -5.69
C PHE A 195 -1.93 -15.81 -5.18
N LEU A 196 -2.10 -16.07 -3.88
CA LEU A 196 -2.11 -17.42 -3.32
C LEU A 196 -3.29 -18.24 -3.86
N ASP A 197 -4.49 -17.64 -3.95
CA ASP A 197 -5.67 -18.32 -4.52
C ASP A 197 -5.57 -18.53 -6.03
N LEU A 198 -4.84 -17.64 -6.71
CA LEU A 198 -4.62 -17.71 -8.14
C LEU A 198 -3.49 -18.67 -8.54
N GLU A 199 -2.64 -19.14 -7.62
CA GLU A 199 -1.41 -19.87 -7.94
C GLU A 199 -1.67 -21.10 -8.84
N HIS A 200 -2.70 -21.88 -8.54
CA HIS A 200 -3.06 -23.05 -9.36
C HIS A 200 -3.43 -22.67 -10.80
N HIS A 201 -4.17 -21.58 -10.97
CA HIS A 201 -4.64 -21.12 -12.28
C HIS A 201 -3.49 -20.48 -13.08
N LEU A 202 -2.61 -19.73 -12.42
CA LEU A 202 -1.40 -19.16 -13.03
C LEU A 202 -0.42 -20.26 -13.48
N THR A 203 -0.27 -21.32 -12.69
CA THR A 203 0.56 -22.49 -13.04
C THR A 203 -0.06 -23.35 -14.15
N GLU A 204 -1.34 -23.16 -14.50
CA GLU A 204 -1.98 -23.81 -15.65
C GLU A 204 -1.75 -23.07 -16.98
N LEU A 205 -1.50 -21.77 -16.96
CA LEU A 205 -1.26 -20.95 -18.16
C LEU A 205 -0.16 -21.56 -19.05
N LEU A 206 -0.31 -21.52 -20.38
CA LEU A 206 0.69 -22.00 -21.35
C LEU A 206 1.09 -23.48 -21.17
N THR A 207 0.24 -24.30 -20.55
CA THR A 207 0.35 -25.76 -20.53
C THR A 207 -0.42 -26.40 -21.69
N ARG A 208 -0.31 -27.73 -21.83
CA ARG A 208 -1.15 -28.47 -22.79
C ARG A 208 -2.64 -28.34 -22.45
N LYS A 209 -2.99 -28.33 -21.15
CA LYS A 209 -4.37 -28.16 -20.67
C LYS A 209 -4.92 -26.77 -21.04
N TRP A 210 -4.09 -25.74 -20.91
CA TRP A 210 -4.41 -24.39 -21.39
C TRP A 210 -4.79 -24.41 -22.86
N LEU A 211 -3.94 -24.99 -23.72
CA LEU A 211 -4.20 -25.04 -25.16
C LEU A 211 -5.48 -25.79 -25.52
N THR A 212 -5.81 -26.87 -24.82
CA THR A 212 -6.99 -27.70 -25.10
C THR A 212 -8.31 -27.17 -24.52
N GLY A 213 -8.33 -25.98 -23.91
CA GLY A 213 -9.58 -25.37 -23.44
C GLY A 213 -9.68 -25.12 -21.93
N SER A 214 -8.59 -24.77 -21.25
CA SER A 214 -8.67 -24.31 -19.84
C SER A 214 -9.57 -23.08 -19.66
N HIS A 215 -10.14 -22.93 -18.47
CA HIS A 215 -10.83 -21.71 -18.02
C HIS A 215 -9.98 -20.88 -17.03
N ALA A 216 -8.67 -21.11 -16.95
CA ALA A 216 -7.80 -20.49 -15.96
C ALA A 216 -7.87 -18.96 -15.96
N VAL A 217 -7.85 -18.32 -17.14
CA VAL A 217 -7.94 -16.85 -17.23
C VAL A 217 -9.31 -16.33 -16.83
N ASP A 218 -10.39 -17.04 -17.18
CA ASP A 218 -11.74 -16.66 -16.75
C ASP A 218 -11.84 -16.69 -15.21
N THR A 219 -11.36 -17.75 -14.57
CA THR A 219 -11.30 -17.84 -13.09
C THR A 219 -10.42 -16.76 -12.50
N ILE A 220 -9.23 -16.50 -13.06
CA ILE A 220 -8.34 -15.43 -12.60
C ILE A 220 -9.08 -14.09 -12.61
N CYS A 221 -9.80 -13.79 -13.70
CA CYS A 221 -10.52 -12.52 -13.81
C CYS A 221 -11.62 -12.39 -12.76
N VAL A 222 -12.44 -13.43 -12.57
CA VAL A 222 -13.52 -13.43 -11.59
C VAL A 222 -12.98 -13.30 -10.17
N THR A 223 -11.97 -14.09 -9.79
CA THR A 223 -11.37 -14.02 -8.45
C THR A 223 -10.75 -12.65 -8.17
N VAL A 224 -10.01 -12.07 -9.13
CA VAL A 224 -9.48 -10.71 -8.97
C VAL A 224 -10.62 -9.70 -8.82
N GLU A 225 -11.67 -9.80 -9.64
CA GLU A 225 -12.81 -8.90 -9.56
C GLU A 225 -13.51 -8.96 -8.19
N ASP A 226 -13.74 -10.17 -7.66
CA ASP A 226 -14.36 -10.39 -6.36
C ASP A 226 -13.57 -9.72 -5.22
N TYR A 227 -12.26 -9.97 -5.14
CA TYR A 227 -11.39 -9.32 -4.16
C TYR A 227 -11.37 -7.79 -4.33
N PHE A 228 -11.35 -7.30 -5.56
CA PHE A 228 -11.28 -5.86 -5.81
C PHE A 228 -12.58 -5.12 -5.50
N ASN A 229 -13.72 -5.81 -5.46
CA ASN A 229 -14.97 -5.26 -4.95
C ASN A 229 -14.85 -4.96 -3.45
N ASP A 230 -14.21 -5.85 -2.68
CA ASP A 230 -13.90 -5.59 -1.26
C ASP A 230 -12.84 -4.50 -1.12
N PHE A 231 -11.81 -4.51 -1.95
CA PHE A 231 -10.74 -3.52 -1.92
C PHE A 231 -11.19 -2.12 -2.35
N ALA A 232 -12.37 -1.96 -2.95
CA ALA A 232 -12.99 -0.64 -3.17
C ALA A 232 -13.18 0.15 -1.85
N LYS A 233 -13.15 -0.56 -0.71
CA LYS A 233 -13.16 -0.02 0.65
C LYS A 233 -11.81 0.55 1.11
N ILE A 234 -10.77 0.53 0.26
CA ILE A 234 -9.50 1.20 0.52
C ILE A 234 -9.56 2.64 -0.02
N LYS A 235 -9.11 3.60 0.79
CA LYS A 235 -9.05 5.03 0.42
C LYS A 235 -7.99 5.30 -0.64
N LYS A 236 -8.23 6.31 -1.48
CA LYS A 236 -7.18 6.87 -2.35
C LYS A 236 -6.07 7.51 -1.49
N PRO A 237 -4.80 7.46 -1.93
CA PRO A 237 -4.31 6.96 -3.22
C PRO A 237 -3.97 5.45 -3.25
N TYR A 238 -4.11 4.75 -2.13
CA TYR A 238 -3.61 3.38 -1.99
C TYR A 238 -4.36 2.38 -2.89
N ASN A 239 -5.69 2.51 -3.02
CA ASN A 239 -6.50 1.66 -3.91
C ASN A 239 -6.07 1.77 -5.39
N GLU A 240 -5.82 2.99 -5.88
CA GLU A 240 -5.41 3.21 -7.28
C GLU A 240 -4.05 2.58 -7.56
N LYS A 241 -3.10 2.76 -6.64
CA LYS A 241 -1.77 2.15 -6.74
C LYS A 241 -1.85 0.63 -6.70
N MET A 242 -2.61 0.07 -5.77
CA MET A 242 -2.77 -1.37 -5.62
C MET A 242 -3.43 -2.02 -6.85
N THR A 243 -4.37 -1.32 -7.50
CA THR A 243 -4.96 -1.75 -8.78
C THR A 243 -3.90 -1.83 -9.88
N LYS A 244 -3.01 -0.84 -9.97
CA LYS A 244 -1.89 -0.84 -10.93
C LYS A 244 -0.91 -1.97 -10.63
N ASP A 245 -0.59 -2.20 -9.36
CA ASP A 245 0.32 -3.28 -8.94
C ASP A 245 -0.26 -4.67 -9.25
N ALA A 246 -1.56 -4.88 -9.03
CA ALA A 246 -2.25 -6.12 -9.41
C ALA A 246 -2.23 -6.36 -10.91
N HIS A 247 -2.54 -5.34 -11.72
CA HIS A 247 -2.49 -5.44 -13.18
C HIS A 247 -1.09 -5.85 -13.64
N HIS A 248 -0.07 -5.14 -13.16
CA HIS A 248 1.31 -5.46 -13.47
C HIS A 248 1.67 -6.90 -13.07
N ARG A 249 1.28 -7.35 -11.87
CA ARG A 249 1.59 -8.70 -11.39
C ARG A 249 0.91 -9.78 -12.22
N VAL A 250 -0.37 -9.63 -12.59
CA VAL A 250 -1.08 -10.60 -13.47
C VAL A 250 -0.38 -10.72 -14.83
N VAL A 251 -0.07 -9.60 -15.46
CA VAL A 251 0.62 -9.59 -16.77
C VAL A 251 2.01 -10.22 -16.66
N VAL A 252 2.77 -9.91 -15.61
CA VAL A 252 4.09 -10.50 -15.38
C VAL A 252 4.02 -12.02 -15.18
N GLU A 253 3.04 -12.53 -14.43
CA GLU A 253 2.87 -13.99 -14.27
C GLU A 253 2.49 -14.67 -15.58
N TYR A 254 1.66 -14.02 -16.40
CA TYR A 254 1.36 -14.51 -17.74
C TYR A 254 2.61 -14.58 -18.62
N LEU A 255 3.40 -13.51 -18.67
CA LEU A 255 4.65 -13.45 -19.44
C LEU A 255 5.66 -14.47 -18.92
N LYS A 256 5.79 -14.65 -17.60
CA LYS A 256 6.61 -15.72 -17.04
C LYS A 256 6.17 -17.09 -17.55
N ALA A 257 4.87 -17.37 -17.62
CA ALA A 257 4.36 -18.63 -18.17
C ALA A 257 4.77 -18.81 -19.64
N VAL A 258 4.62 -17.78 -20.47
CA VAL A 258 5.06 -17.77 -21.89
C VAL A 258 6.55 -18.10 -22.03
N MET A 259 7.39 -17.55 -21.14
CA MET A 259 8.84 -17.72 -21.24
C MET A 259 9.35 -19.06 -20.71
N HIS A 260 8.74 -19.56 -19.63
CA HIS A 260 9.25 -20.75 -18.92
C HIS A 260 8.59 -22.04 -19.39
N LYS A 261 7.34 -21.99 -19.80
CA LYS A 261 6.58 -23.17 -20.22
C LYS A 261 6.78 -23.33 -21.72
N ARG A 262 7.75 -24.17 -22.08
CA ARG A 262 8.09 -24.55 -23.46
C ARG A 262 6.96 -25.34 -24.10
N ILE A 263 5.86 -24.67 -24.42
CA ILE A 263 4.71 -25.31 -25.05
C ILE A 263 5.10 -25.77 -26.46
N SER A 264 4.85 -27.06 -26.75
CA SER A 264 5.09 -27.64 -28.07
C SER A 264 3.78 -27.69 -28.84
N PHE A 265 3.78 -27.01 -29.99
CA PHE A 265 2.68 -27.03 -30.95
C PHE A 265 2.92 -28.12 -31.99
N LYS A 266 1.88 -28.88 -32.29
CA LYS A 266 1.91 -29.99 -33.26
C LYS A 266 2.00 -29.51 -34.69
N ASN A 267 1.40 -28.37 -35.01
CA ASN A 267 1.35 -27.81 -36.36
C ASN A 267 1.12 -26.29 -36.32
N ALA A 268 1.15 -25.66 -37.50
CA ALA A 268 0.95 -24.23 -37.64
C ALA A 268 -0.46 -23.77 -37.20
N GLU A 269 -1.49 -24.60 -37.36
CA GLU A 269 -2.85 -24.25 -36.95
C GLU A 269 -2.97 -24.19 -35.42
N GLU A 270 -2.48 -25.20 -34.71
CA GLU A 270 -2.48 -25.23 -33.24
C GLU A 270 -1.66 -24.07 -32.64
N ARG A 271 -0.60 -23.66 -33.34
CA ARG A 271 0.19 -22.47 -32.98
C ARG A 271 -0.61 -21.18 -33.14
N LYS A 272 -1.35 -21.05 -34.24
CA LYS A 272 -2.23 -19.91 -34.51
C LYS A 272 -3.38 -19.84 -33.48
N GLU A 273 -4.01 -20.97 -33.15
CA GLU A 273 -5.02 -21.06 -32.09
C GLU A 273 -4.47 -20.59 -30.74
N GLY A 274 -3.25 -21.02 -30.38
CA GLY A 274 -2.57 -20.57 -29.17
C GLY A 274 -2.33 -19.05 -29.15
N ALA A 275 -1.89 -18.49 -30.27
CA ALA A 275 -1.68 -17.04 -30.40
C ALA A 275 -2.99 -16.23 -30.31
N GLU A 276 -4.04 -16.66 -31.00
CA GLU A 276 -5.36 -16.02 -30.92
C GLU A 276 -5.92 -16.08 -29.49
N ARG A 277 -5.68 -17.19 -28.79
CA ARG A 277 -6.03 -17.34 -27.38
C ARG A 277 -5.27 -16.35 -26.49
N MET A 278 -3.96 -16.19 -26.67
CA MET A 278 -3.17 -15.21 -25.92
C MET A 278 -3.71 -13.78 -26.09
N ILE A 279 -4.10 -13.40 -27.31
CA ILE A 279 -4.67 -12.08 -27.60
C ILE A 279 -6.01 -11.91 -26.88
N LYS A 280 -6.89 -12.91 -26.96
CA LYS A 280 -8.18 -12.88 -26.26
C LYS A 280 -8.01 -12.75 -24.75
N GLU A 281 -7.07 -13.49 -24.16
CA GLU A 281 -6.78 -13.44 -22.73
C GLU A 281 -6.17 -12.09 -22.32
N ALA A 282 -5.34 -11.47 -23.19
CA ALA A 282 -4.85 -10.11 -22.99
C ALA A 282 -5.98 -9.07 -23.00
N ASP A 283 -6.95 -9.21 -23.92
CA ASP A 283 -8.14 -8.34 -23.98
C ASP A 283 -9.04 -8.51 -22.75
N GLN A 284 -9.14 -9.72 -22.19
CA GLN A 284 -9.86 -9.97 -20.93
C GLN A 284 -9.22 -9.23 -19.75
N PHE A 285 -7.89 -9.32 -19.58
CA PHE A 285 -7.20 -8.57 -18.53
C PHE A 285 -7.33 -7.06 -18.72
N LYS A 286 -7.20 -6.59 -19.96
CA LYS A 286 -7.39 -5.16 -20.30
C LYS A 286 -8.78 -4.68 -19.93
N PHE A 287 -9.82 -5.45 -20.25
CA PHE A 287 -11.19 -5.12 -19.87
C PHE A 287 -11.38 -5.08 -18.35
N LEU A 288 -10.91 -6.10 -17.63
CA LEU A 288 -10.98 -6.17 -16.17
C LEU A 288 -10.32 -4.96 -15.51
N PHE A 289 -9.04 -4.71 -15.80
CA PHE A 289 -8.31 -3.65 -15.10
C PHE A 289 -8.77 -2.25 -15.51
N LYS A 290 -9.31 -2.06 -16.72
CA LYS A 290 -9.99 -0.82 -17.09
C LYS A 290 -11.27 -0.58 -16.29
N LYS A 291 -12.03 -1.64 -15.99
CA LYS A 291 -13.20 -1.58 -15.11
C LYS A 291 -12.79 -1.23 -13.68
N LEU A 292 -11.74 -1.85 -13.16
CA LEU A 292 -11.26 -1.64 -11.78
C LEU A 292 -10.58 -0.26 -11.58
N SER A 293 -9.90 0.27 -12.60
CA SER A 293 -9.17 1.55 -12.51
C SER A 293 -10.01 2.79 -12.75
N ALA A 294 -11.35 2.67 -12.87
CA ALA A 294 -12.25 3.74 -13.30
C ALA A 294 -11.82 4.41 -14.63
N GLY A 295 -11.14 3.68 -15.52
CA GLY A 295 -10.80 4.14 -16.87
C GLY A 295 -9.41 4.77 -17.06
N ASP A 296 -8.48 4.64 -16.11
CA ASP A 296 -7.08 5.06 -16.30
C ASP A 296 -6.37 4.20 -17.38
N GLU A 297 -5.48 4.79 -18.18
CA GLU A 297 -4.83 4.13 -19.32
C GLU A 297 -3.81 3.07 -18.86
N THR A 298 -4.28 1.85 -18.61
CA THR A 298 -3.42 0.71 -18.25
C THR A 298 -3.09 -0.22 -19.42
N ASP A 299 -3.51 0.15 -20.63
CA ASP A 299 -3.54 -0.70 -21.83
C ASP A 299 -2.17 -1.27 -22.25
N ARG A 300 -1.09 -0.53 -22.00
CA ARG A 300 0.25 -0.85 -22.53
C ARG A 300 0.83 -2.17 -22.03
N LEU A 301 0.44 -2.62 -20.83
CA LEU A 301 0.94 -3.85 -20.24
C LEU A 301 0.41 -5.07 -21.00
N CYS A 302 -0.91 -5.12 -21.24
CA CYS A 302 -1.54 -6.21 -21.99
C CYS A 302 -1.08 -6.25 -23.45
N ASP A 303 -0.79 -5.10 -24.06
CA ASP A 303 -0.27 -5.04 -25.44
C ASP A 303 1.05 -5.84 -25.63
N SER A 304 1.82 -6.06 -24.56
CA SER A 304 3.03 -6.89 -24.63
C SER A 304 2.71 -8.37 -24.87
N ILE A 305 1.61 -8.89 -24.29
CA ILE A 305 1.15 -10.25 -24.51
C ILE A 305 0.71 -10.40 -25.97
N SER A 306 -0.08 -9.45 -26.47
CA SER A 306 -0.53 -9.44 -27.87
C SER A 306 0.64 -9.35 -28.84
N ALA A 307 1.66 -8.54 -28.56
CA ALA A 307 2.86 -8.45 -29.39
C ALA A 307 3.63 -9.79 -29.46
N ILE A 308 3.76 -10.51 -28.33
CA ILE A 308 4.38 -11.84 -28.32
C ILE A 308 3.51 -12.85 -29.06
N ALA A 309 2.19 -12.76 -28.95
CA ALA A 309 1.27 -13.62 -29.69
C ALA A 309 1.42 -13.46 -31.22
N GLU A 310 1.66 -12.25 -31.72
CA GLU A 310 1.94 -12.05 -33.15
C GLU A 310 3.22 -12.76 -33.59
N VAL A 311 4.26 -12.79 -32.75
CA VAL A 311 5.48 -13.59 -33.01
C VAL A 311 5.15 -15.08 -33.12
N PHE A 312 4.22 -15.60 -32.30
CA PHE A 312 3.79 -16.99 -32.37
C PHE A 312 3.12 -17.34 -33.70
N LYS A 313 2.45 -16.39 -34.37
CA LYS A 313 1.80 -16.66 -35.67
C LYS A 313 2.79 -16.80 -36.83
N LEU A 314 4.04 -16.35 -36.66
CA LEU A 314 5.02 -16.34 -37.73
C LEU A 314 5.60 -17.74 -37.98
N THR A 315 5.64 -18.12 -39.25
CA THR A 315 6.32 -19.33 -39.74
C THR A 315 7.57 -19.01 -40.56
N ASP A 316 7.69 -17.78 -41.07
CA ASP A 316 8.82 -17.31 -41.86
C ASP A 316 9.99 -16.88 -40.93
N PRO A 317 11.18 -17.48 -41.04
CA PRO A 317 12.32 -17.13 -40.20
C PRO A 317 12.81 -15.67 -40.31
N ALA A 318 12.70 -15.05 -41.48
CA ALA A 318 13.12 -13.67 -41.70
C ALA A 318 12.14 -12.68 -41.06
N LEU A 319 10.83 -12.96 -41.15
CA LEU A 319 9.80 -12.16 -40.47
C LEU A 319 9.89 -12.32 -38.94
N LEU A 320 10.19 -13.53 -38.46
CA LEU A 320 10.39 -13.78 -37.04
C LEU A 320 11.54 -12.95 -36.47
N TYR A 321 12.66 -12.84 -37.19
CA TYR A 321 13.78 -11.99 -36.77
C TYR A 321 13.38 -10.50 -36.67
N LEU A 322 12.63 -10.00 -37.66
CA LEU A 322 12.15 -8.62 -37.68
C LEU A 322 11.22 -8.31 -36.49
N GLU A 323 10.26 -9.20 -36.21
CA GLU A 323 9.29 -8.99 -35.14
C GLU A 323 9.90 -9.13 -33.75
N VAL A 324 10.83 -10.08 -33.56
CA VAL A 324 11.60 -10.16 -32.30
C VAL A 324 12.44 -8.89 -32.09
N SER A 325 13.06 -8.35 -33.13
CA SER A 325 13.81 -7.09 -33.05
C SER A 325 12.89 -5.91 -32.66
N THR A 326 11.71 -5.85 -33.25
CA THR A 326 10.69 -4.81 -32.95
C THR A 326 10.19 -4.93 -31.51
N LEU A 327 9.91 -6.15 -31.03
CA LEU A 327 9.50 -6.43 -29.66
C LEU A 327 10.55 -5.96 -28.65
N VAL A 328 11.83 -6.30 -28.87
CA VAL A 328 12.94 -5.89 -27.99
C VAL A 328 13.13 -4.37 -27.98
N SER A 329 12.87 -3.69 -29.11
CA SER A 329 12.92 -2.23 -29.16
C SER A 329 11.74 -1.56 -28.45
N LYS A 330 10.54 -2.16 -28.50
CA LYS A 330 9.31 -1.60 -27.91
C LYS A 330 9.22 -1.85 -26.40
N TYR A 331 9.81 -2.95 -25.92
CA TYR A 331 9.80 -3.38 -24.52
C TYR A 331 11.23 -3.68 -24.01
N PRO A 332 12.06 -2.64 -23.79
CA PRO A 332 13.47 -2.80 -23.43
C PRO A 332 13.69 -3.39 -22.02
N ASP A 333 12.68 -3.35 -21.17
CA ASP A 333 12.64 -3.97 -19.83
C ASP A 333 12.56 -5.51 -19.88
N ILE A 334 12.03 -6.07 -20.97
CA ILE A 334 12.15 -7.51 -21.28
C ILE A 334 13.64 -7.85 -21.51
N ARG A 335 14.44 -6.93 -22.08
CA ARG A 335 15.87 -7.17 -22.32
C ARG A 335 16.70 -7.21 -21.04
N SER A 336 16.41 -6.38 -20.03
CA SER A 336 17.25 -6.26 -18.82
C SER A 336 17.09 -7.42 -17.84
N ARG A 337 15.92 -8.10 -17.84
CA ARG A 337 15.64 -9.26 -16.99
C ARG A 337 15.93 -10.60 -17.66
N TYR A 338 16.02 -10.66 -18.98
CA TYR A 338 16.11 -11.91 -19.73
C TYR A 338 17.30 -11.89 -20.69
N SER A 339 18.49 -12.23 -20.16
CA SER A 339 19.78 -12.14 -20.87
C SER A 339 19.88 -12.97 -22.16
N TRP A 340 19.02 -13.97 -22.36
CA TRP A 340 18.99 -14.79 -23.58
C TRP A 340 18.44 -14.05 -24.81
N LEU A 341 17.72 -12.93 -24.63
CA LEU A 341 17.37 -12.01 -25.72
C LEU A 341 18.54 -11.10 -26.11
N ALA A 342 19.52 -10.93 -25.22
CA ALA A 342 20.63 -9.99 -25.39
C ALA A 342 21.99 -10.67 -25.69
N SER A 343 22.13 -11.97 -25.41
CA SER A 343 23.35 -12.73 -25.71
C SER A 343 23.40 -13.09 -27.20
N ASN A 344 24.01 -12.19 -27.96
CA ASN A 344 24.48 -12.36 -29.33
C ASN A 344 25.49 -13.52 -29.43
N GLN A 345 25.01 -14.75 -29.35
CA GLN A 345 25.60 -15.97 -29.93
C GLN A 345 24.51 -16.97 -30.36
N ALA A 346 23.29 -16.50 -30.64
CA ALA A 346 22.30 -17.31 -31.36
C ALA A 346 22.72 -17.38 -32.83
N THR A 347 23.50 -18.40 -33.18
CA THR A 347 23.66 -18.81 -34.58
C THR A 347 22.28 -19.20 -35.13
N PRO A 348 22.07 -19.11 -36.46
CA PRO A 348 20.78 -19.42 -37.13
C PRO A 348 20.16 -20.79 -36.79
N ALA A 349 20.88 -21.66 -36.09
CA ALA A 349 20.46 -22.97 -35.63
C ALA A 349 19.78 -23.00 -34.24
N GLN A 350 19.71 -21.90 -33.48
CA GLN A 350 19.16 -21.90 -32.11
C GLN A 350 17.84 -21.13 -31.90
N VAL A 351 17.43 -20.29 -32.85
CA VAL A 351 16.05 -19.76 -32.92
C VAL A 351 14.98 -20.88 -33.02
N PRO A 352 15.26 -22.07 -33.59
CA PRO A 352 14.27 -23.15 -33.63
C PRO A 352 13.99 -23.84 -32.29
N VAL A 353 14.82 -23.72 -31.25
CA VAL A 353 14.74 -24.62 -30.07
C VAL A 353 13.66 -24.23 -29.04
N LEU A 354 13.02 -23.07 -29.18
CA LEU A 354 11.80 -22.73 -28.43
C LEU A 354 10.51 -23.13 -29.18
N PHE A 355 10.60 -23.44 -30.48
CA PHE A 355 9.45 -23.63 -31.37
C PHE A 355 9.64 -24.80 -32.37
N THR A 356 10.37 -25.85 -31.97
CA THR A 356 10.50 -27.05 -32.81
C THR A 356 9.16 -27.82 -32.83
N ALA A 357 8.48 -27.75 -33.96
CA ALA A 357 7.66 -28.86 -34.43
C ALA A 357 8.59 -30.05 -34.65
N ASN A 358 8.35 -31.16 -33.96
CA ASN A 358 8.86 -32.45 -34.39
C ASN A 358 7.78 -33.06 -35.29
N GLY A 359 8.06 -33.13 -36.59
CA GLY A 359 7.21 -33.75 -37.61
C GLY A 359 6.77 -32.77 -38.68
#